data_AF-A0A645DAS1-F1
#
_entry.id   AF-A0A645DAS1-F1
#
_cell.length_a   1.000
_cell.length_b   1.000
_cell.length_c   1.000
_cell.angle_alpha   90.00
_cell.angle_beta   90.00
_cell.angle_gamma   90.00
#
_symmetry.space_group_name_H-M   'P 1'
#
loop_
_entity.id
_entity.type
_entity.pdbx_description
1 polymer ?
#
loop_
_entity_poly.entity_id
_entity_poly.type
_entity_poly.pdbx_seq_one_letter_code
_entity_poly.pdbx_strand_id
1 'polypeptide(L)'
;MENSANNIHEFRLKIKDNDRKIELTNGAIRNLDVKFKDREIELIKVKEKINLYQAQLEEFHILKEKKDSEFHKYEVILTKLQTEEQSLKNKLYEEHEIDSYKALNFKIEIEDINKYKQEISNIKMSISSLGVVNVGAIEEYKEIGEKFNFMNGQKEDLIKAKDELMNVIGEMTEKMKVVFNENFHMLRTIFNETFNELFKGGSADLILTGDELTGNIDINVQPPGKKLQNINLMSGGEKVLSAIALLFAILKMKPTPFCILDEIEAALDDANVARYAEFLKKFSENIQFIVITHRKGTMESSDVLYGVTMEEKGVSKIVSVDLTT
;
A
#
# COMPACT_ATOMS: atom_id res chain seq x y z
N MET A 1 -120.24 -102.81 -70.22
CA MET A 1 -119.87 -103.06 -68.80
C MET A 1 -118.39 -103.46 -68.63
N GLU A 2 -117.51 -103.31 -69.63
CA GLU A 2 -116.08 -103.67 -69.51
C GLU A 2 -115.13 -102.51 -69.15
N ASN A 3 -115.55 -101.25 -69.26
CA ASN A 3 -114.67 -100.10 -68.98
C ASN A 3 -114.43 -99.80 -67.48
N SER A 4 -115.30 -100.28 -66.59
CA SER A 4 -115.18 -99.99 -65.14
C SER A 4 -114.19 -100.91 -64.43
N ALA A 5 -113.92 -102.11 -64.96
CA ALA A 5 -113.01 -103.08 -64.36
C ALA A 5 -111.53 -102.71 -64.58
N ASN A 6 -111.18 -102.15 -65.75
CA ASN A 6 -109.82 -101.73 -66.07
C ASN A 6 -109.36 -100.51 -65.24
N ASN A 7 -110.25 -99.54 -65.00
CA ASN A 7 -109.92 -98.36 -64.20
C ASN A 7 -109.61 -98.70 -62.73
N ILE A 8 -110.31 -99.69 -62.15
CA ILE A 8 -110.08 -100.10 -60.75
C ILE A 8 -108.72 -100.80 -60.59
N HIS A 9 -108.28 -101.56 -61.59
CA HIS A 9 -106.96 -102.21 -61.57
C HIS A 9 -105.82 -101.19 -61.68
N GLU A 10 -105.98 -100.18 -62.55
CA GLU A 10 -105.01 -99.11 -62.73
C GLU A 10 -104.85 -98.23 -61.48
N PHE A 11 -105.95 -97.90 -60.80
CA PHE A 11 -105.90 -97.13 -59.54
C PHE A 11 -105.29 -97.94 -58.39
N ARG A 12 -105.53 -99.26 -58.29
CA ARG A 12 -104.87 -100.11 -57.28
C ARG A 12 -103.35 -100.19 -57.49
N LEU A 13 -102.90 -100.26 -58.74
CA LEU A 13 -101.47 -100.23 -59.08
C LEU A 13 -100.84 -98.88 -58.70
N LYS A 14 -101.53 -97.76 -58.97
CA LYS A 14 -101.07 -96.42 -58.57
C LYS A 14 -101.02 -96.22 -57.05
N ILE A 15 -101.98 -96.76 -56.29
CA ILE A 15 -101.95 -96.71 -54.82
C ILE A 15 -100.75 -97.49 -54.29
N LYS A 16 -100.52 -98.71 -54.80
CA LYS A 16 -99.39 -99.55 -54.37
C LYS A 16 -98.03 -98.93 -54.72
N ASP A 17 -97.94 -98.21 -55.84
CA ASP A 17 -96.74 -97.49 -56.25
C ASP A 17 -96.51 -96.21 -55.41
N ASN A 18 -97.58 -95.52 -55.01
CA ASN A 18 -97.50 -94.38 -54.10
C ASN A 18 -97.14 -94.79 -52.67
N ASP A 19 -97.68 -95.88 -52.14
CA ASP A 19 -97.31 -96.40 -50.81
C ASP A 19 -95.82 -96.78 -50.78
N ARG A 20 -95.33 -97.38 -51.88
CA ARG A 20 -93.91 -97.71 -52.04
C ARG A 20 -93.03 -96.46 -52.13
N LYS A 21 -93.51 -95.39 -52.78
CA LYS A 21 -92.84 -94.09 -52.77
C LYS A 21 -92.82 -93.49 -51.37
N ILE A 22 -93.92 -93.51 -50.62
CA ILE A 22 -93.99 -92.98 -49.25
C ILE A 22 -93.02 -93.73 -48.31
N GLU A 23 -92.91 -95.05 -48.42
CA GLU A 23 -91.90 -95.82 -47.66
C GLU A 23 -90.47 -95.40 -48.02
N LEU A 24 -90.18 -95.21 -49.31
CA LEU A 24 -88.86 -94.73 -49.77
C LEU A 24 -88.54 -93.32 -49.26
N THR A 25 -89.50 -92.39 -49.31
CA THR A 25 -89.30 -91.02 -48.80
C THR A 25 -89.15 -91.01 -47.28
N ASN A 26 -89.95 -91.80 -46.54
CA ASN A 26 -89.82 -91.92 -45.09
C ASN A 26 -88.50 -92.58 -44.67
N GLY A 27 -88.00 -93.55 -45.45
CA GLY A 27 -86.67 -94.12 -45.28
C GLY A 27 -85.55 -93.08 -45.53
N ALA A 28 -85.70 -92.25 -46.56
CA ALA A 28 -84.77 -91.16 -46.85
C ALA A 28 -84.76 -90.07 -45.76
N ILE A 29 -85.93 -89.72 -45.22
CA ILE A 29 -86.07 -88.75 -44.11
C ILE A 29 -85.38 -89.27 -42.86
N ARG A 30 -85.59 -90.55 -42.47
CA ARG A 30 -84.88 -91.14 -41.33
C ARG A 30 -83.37 -91.15 -41.51
N ASN A 31 -82.88 -91.40 -42.73
CA ASN A 31 -81.45 -91.41 -43.01
C ASN A 31 -80.85 -89.99 -42.97
N LEU A 32 -81.62 -88.98 -43.39
CA LEU A 32 -81.26 -87.58 -43.25
C LEU A 32 -81.22 -87.13 -41.78
N ASP A 33 -82.18 -87.57 -40.95
CA ASP A 33 -82.19 -87.27 -39.50
C ASP A 33 -80.97 -87.84 -38.77
N VAL A 34 -80.54 -89.07 -39.11
CA VAL A 34 -79.32 -89.67 -38.55
C VAL A 34 -78.10 -88.85 -38.96
N LYS A 35 -77.97 -88.50 -40.24
CA LYS A 35 -76.87 -87.63 -40.72
C LYS A 35 -76.89 -86.24 -40.11
N PHE A 36 -78.06 -85.70 -39.80
CA PHE A 36 -78.20 -84.39 -39.16
C PHE A 36 -77.69 -84.44 -37.72
N LYS A 37 -78.05 -85.47 -36.95
CA LYS A 37 -77.54 -85.70 -35.59
C LYS A 37 -76.03 -85.92 -35.57
N ASP A 38 -75.48 -86.69 -36.51
CA ASP A 38 -74.03 -86.90 -36.60
C ASP A 38 -73.28 -85.59 -36.87
N ARG A 39 -73.79 -84.74 -37.78
CA ARG A 39 -73.24 -83.41 -38.05
C ARG A 39 -73.36 -82.46 -36.86
N GLU A 40 -74.45 -82.55 -36.10
CA GLU A 40 -74.66 -81.75 -34.90
C GLU A 40 -73.61 -82.08 -33.82
N ILE A 41 -73.28 -83.37 -33.65
CA ILE A 41 -72.21 -83.83 -32.76
C ILE A 41 -70.83 -83.35 -33.24
N GLU A 42 -70.53 -83.40 -34.54
CA GLU A 42 -69.29 -82.84 -35.08
C GLU A 42 -69.18 -81.33 -34.86
N LEU A 43 -70.28 -80.59 -35.05
CA LEU A 43 -70.32 -79.15 -34.87
C LEU A 43 -70.05 -78.74 -33.41
N ILE A 44 -70.55 -79.52 -32.44
CA ILE A 44 -70.25 -79.35 -31.02
C ILE A 44 -68.75 -79.58 -30.74
N LYS A 45 -68.17 -80.67 -31.26
CA LYS A 45 -66.73 -80.97 -31.09
C LYS A 45 -65.83 -79.88 -31.70
N VAL A 46 -66.21 -79.32 -32.85
CA VAL A 46 -65.48 -78.22 -33.48
C VAL A 46 -65.60 -76.94 -32.66
N LYS A 47 -66.79 -76.62 -32.12
CA LYS A 47 -66.97 -75.48 -31.21
C LYS A 47 -66.14 -75.60 -29.93
N GLU A 48 -66.06 -76.79 -29.33
CA GLU A 48 -65.21 -77.03 -28.16
C GLU A 48 -63.73 -76.80 -28.47
N LYS A 49 -63.24 -77.26 -29.62
CA LYS A 49 -61.85 -77.00 -30.06
C LYS A 49 -61.60 -75.51 -30.32
N ILE A 50 -62.56 -74.80 -30.92
CA ILE A 50 -62.44 -73.35 -31.14
C ILE A 50 -62.35 -72.62 -29.80
N ASN A 51 -63.20 -72.95 -28.84
CA ASN A 51 -63.16 -72.34 -27.51
C ASN A 51 -61.83 -72.63 -26.79
N LEU A 52 -61.29 -73.85 -26.92
CA LEU A 52 -59.99 -74.20 -26.35
C LEU A 52 -58.85 -73.38 -26.97
N TYR A 53 -58.82 -73.24 -28.29
CA TYR A 53 -57.81 -72.44 -28.97
C TYR A 53 -57.96 -70.94 -28.70
N GLN A 54 -59.18 -70.43 -28.50
CA GLN A 54 -59.43 -69.06 -28.07
C GLN A 54 -58.89 -68.81 -26.66
N ALA A 55 -59.13 -69.72 -25.72
CA ALA A 55 -58.57 -69.61 -24.37
C ALA A 55 -57.04 -69.64 -24.36
N GLN A 56 -56.42 -70.50 -25.18
CA GLN A 56 -54.96 -70.54 -25.33
C GLN A 56 -54.41 -69.25 -25.95
N LEU A 57 -55.09 -68.67 -26.95
CA LEU A 57 -54.70 -67.40 -27.56
C LEU A 57 -54.75 -66.24 -26.55
N GLU A 58 -55.78 -66.18 -25.71
CA GLU A 58 -55.88 -65.19 -24.64
C GLU A 58 -54.73 -65.33 -23.62
N GLU A 59 -54.38 -66.56 -23.23
CA GLU A 59 -53.27 -66.82 -22.33
C GLU A 59 -51.92 -66.39 -22.94
N PHE A 60 -51.67 -66.72 -24.22
CA PHE A 60 -50.48 -66.27 -24.94
C PHE A 60 -50.42 -64.74 -25.09
N HIS A 61 -51.55 -64.07 -25.29
CA HIS A 61 -51.61 -62.62 -25.35
C HIS A 61 -51.20 -61.97 -24.02
N ILE A 62 -51.73 -62.46 -22.90
CA ILE A 62 -51.37 -61.97 -21.57
C ILE A 62 -49.87 -62.20 -21.28
N LEU A 63 -49.34 -63.36 -21.67
CA LEU A 63 -47.91 -63.66 -21.50
C LEU A 63 -47.03 -62.73 -22.35
N LYS A 64 -47.45 -62.45 -23.58
CA LYS A 64 -46.75 -61.52 -24.47
C LYS A 64 -46.72 -60.11 -23.90
N GLU A 65 -47.85 -59.58 -23.43
CA GLU A 65 -47.89 -58.24 -22.82
C GLU A 65 -46.98 -58.13 -21.58
N LYS A 66 -46.94 -59.17 -20.74
CA LYS A 66 -46.00 -59.21 -19.61
C LYS A 66 -44.54 -59.16 -20.07
N LYS A 67 -44.19 -59.93 -21.10
CA LYS A 67 -42.84 -59.97 -21.65
C LYS A 67 -42.43 -58.66 -22.34
N ASP A 68 -43.36 -58.03 -23.07
CA ASP A 68 -43.12 -56.72 -23.68
C ASP A 68 -42.92 -55.64 -22.61
N SER A 69 -43.66 -55.70 -21.49
CA SER A 69 -43.44 -54.80 -20.35
C SER A 69 -42.08 -55.02 -19.67
N GLU A 70 -41.66 -56.26 -19.47
CA GLU A 70 -40.32 -56.58 -18.95
C GLU A 70 -39.23 -56.11 -19.91
N PHE A 71 -39.38 -56.36 -21.21
CA PHE A 71 -38.43 -55.91 -22.24
C PHE A 71 -38.27 -54.40 -22.22
N HIS A 72 -39.39 -53.66 -22.20
CA HIS A 72 -39.35 -52.20 -22.15
C HIS A 72 -38.67 -51.67 -20.88
N LYS A 73 -38.85 -52.34 -19.72
CA LYS A 73 -38.10 -51.98 -18.50
C LYS A 73 -36.59 -52.12 -18.67
N TYR A 74 -36.15 -53.24 -19.25
CA TYR A 74 -34.72 -53.46 -19.50
C TYR A 74 -34.14 -52.50 -20.54
N GLU A 75 -34.91 -52.18 -21.58
CA GLU A 75 -34.53 -51.22 -22.62
C GLU A 75 -34.31 -49.80 -22.04
N VAL A 76 -35.19 -49.36 -21.14
CA VAL A 76 -35.03 -48.08 -20.43
C VAL A 76 -33.79 -48.09 -19.54
N ILE A 77 -33.53 -49.18 -18.82
CA ILE A 77 -32.32 -49.31 -17.97
C ILE A 77 -31.05 -49.27 -18.83
N LEU A 78 -31.03 -49.99 -19.94
CA LEU A 78 -29.89 -50.05 -20.84
C LEU A 78 -29.60 -48.68 -21.46
N THR A 79 -30.65 -47.98 -21.90
CA THR A 79 -30.52 -46.60 -22.40
C THR A 79 -29.96 -45.66 -21.33
N LYS A 80 -30.42 -45.76 -20.08
CA LYS A 80 -29.88 -44.96 -18.97
C LYS A 80 -28.39 -45.23 -18.74
N LEU A 81 -27.99 -46.50 -18.68
CA LEU A 81 -26.59 -46.88 -18.49
C LEU A 81 -25.69 -46.38 -19.63
N GLN A 82 -26.17 -46.46 -20.88
CA GLN A 82 -25.45 -45.93 -22.03
C GLN A 82 -25.27 -44.40 -21.95
N THR A 83 -26.31 -43.68 -21.54
CA THR A 83 -26.20 -42.22 -21.37
C THR A 83 -25.26 -41.82 -20.25
N GLU A 84 -25.24 -42.57 -19.13
CA GLU A 84 -24.30 -42.35 -18.03
C GLU A 84 -22.86 -42.63 -18.45
N GLU A 85 -22.63 -43.74 -19.17
CA GLU A 85 -21.31 -44.08 -19.71
C GLU A 85 -20.80 -42.96 -20.64
N GLN A 86 -21.65 -42.49 -21.56
CA GLN A 86 -21.28 -41.43 -22.48
C GLN A 86 -20.99 -40.11 -21.74
N SER A 87 -21.78 -39.77 -20.72
CA SER A 87 -21.54 -38.59 -19.89
C SER A 87 -20.20 -38.67 -19.15
N LEU A 88 -19.86 -39.83 -18.60
CA LEU A 88 -18.59 -40.05 -17.92
C LEU A 88 -17.41 -39.95 -18.88
N LYS A 89 -17.50 -40.55 -20.07
CA LYS A 89 -16.46 -40.42 -21.11
C LYS A 89 -16.25 -38.97 -21.53
N ASN A 90 -17.33 -38.21 -21.73
CA ASN A 90 -17.23 -36.80 -22.10
C ASN A 90 -16.56 -35.97 -20.99
N LYS A 91 -16.95 -36.16 -19.72
CA LYS A 91 -16.31 -35.47 -18.58
C LYS A 91 -14.82 -35.77 -18.48
N LEU A 92 -14.43 -37.02 -18.73
CA LEU A 92 -13.03 -37.45 -18.66
C LEU A 92 -12.20 -36.77 -19.76
N TYR A 93 -12.78 -36.57 -20.93
CA TYR A 93 -12.15 -35.86 -22.03
C TYR A 93 -12.12 -34.34 -21.80
N GLU A 94 -13.21 -33.74 -21.31
CA GLU A 94 -13.29 -32.28 -21.09
C GLU A 94 -12.45 -31.78 -19.91
N GLU A 95 -12.46 -32.47 -18.76
CA GLU A 95 -11.71 -32.03 -17.57
C GLU A 95 -10.23 -32.44 -17.61
N HIS A 96 -9.90 -33.52 -18.31
CA HIS A 96 -8.56 -34.13 -18.23
C HIS A 96 -7.90 -34.44 -19.57
N GLU A 97 -8.56 -34.21 -20.72
CA GLU A 97 -8.04 -34.51 -22.07
C GLU A 97 -7.57 -35.98 -22.24
N ILE A 98 -8.18 -36.91 -21.49
CA ILE A 98 -7.82 -38.33 -21.50
C ILE A 98 -8.93 -39.13 -22.18
N ASP A 99 -8.53 -40.06 -23.06
CA ASP A 99 -9.44 -41.02 -23.69
C ASP A 99 -9.73 -42.21 -22.75
N SER A 100 -10.92 -42.82 -22.87
CA SER A 100 -11.38 -43.95 -22.06
C SER A 100 -10.37 -45.12 -22.04
N TYR A 101 -9.62 -45.33 -23.13
CA TYR A 101 -8.59 -46.37 -23.20
C TYR A 101 -7.34 -46.03 -22.38
N LYS A 102 -6.95 -44.75 -22.33
CA LYS A 102 -5.80 -44.29 -21.54
C LYS A 102 -6.15 -44.19 -20.05
N ALA A 103 -7.42 -43.91 -19.74
CA ALA A 103 -7.93 -43.88 -18.37
C ALA A 103 -7.79 -45.22 -17.63
N LEU A 104 -7.82 -46.35 -18.36
CA LEU A 104 -7.63 -47.68 -17.76
C LEU A 104 -6.27 -47.83 -17.07
N ASN A 105 -5.23 -47.13 -17.53
CA ASN A 105 -3.91 -47.17 -16.91
C ASN A 105 -3.87 -46.47 -15.54
N PHE A 106 -4.86 -45.61 -15.27
CA PHE A 106 -5.01 -44.89 -14.01
C PHE A 106 -6.15 -45.46 -13.17
N LYS A 107 -6.69 -46.63 -13.55
CA LYS A 107 -7.77 -47.29 -12.83
C LYS A 107 -7.27 -47.72 -11.45
N ILE A 108 -7.87 -47.14 -10.42
CA ILE A 108 -7.74 -47.58 -9.03
C ILE A 108 -9.04 -48.31 -8.69
N GLU A 109 -8.96 -49.41 -7.93
CA GLU A 109 -10.16 -50.06 -7.40
C GLU A 109 -10.80 -49.17 -6.35
N ILE A 110 -12.06 -48.78 -6.60
CA ILE A 110 -12.81 -47.89 -5.73
C ILE A 110 -13.79 -48.75 -4.93
N GLU A 111 -13.56 -48.88 -3.63
CA GLU A 111 -14.45 -49.60 -2.72
C GLU A 111 -15.74 -48.81 -2.41
N ASP A 112 -15.64 -47.48 -2.29
CA ASP A 112 -16.78 -46.59 -2.03
C ASP A 112 -16.71 -45.28 -2.84
N ILE A 113 -17.53 -45.20 -3.89
CA ILE A 113 -17.64 -44.03 -4.78
C ILE A 113 -18.04 -42.76 -4.01
N ASN A 114 -18.84 -42.87 -2.94
CA ASN A 114 -19.33 -41.69 -2.22
C ASN A 114 -18.22 -41.03 -1.40
N LYS A 115 -17.35 -41.82 -0.77
CA LYS A 115 -16.20 -41.31 -0.02
C LYS A 115 -15.24 -40.52 -0.92
N TYR A 116 -14.88 -41.06 -2.07
CA TYR A 116 -14.01 -40.36 -3.03
C TYR A 116 -14.65 -39.10 -3.61
N LYS A 117 -15.97 -39.10 -3.85
CA LYS A 117 -16.69 -37.87 -4.25
C LYS A 117 -16.59 -36.78 -3.19
N GLN A 118 -16.70 -37.12 -1.91
CA GLN A 118 -16.55 -36.17 -0.82
C GLN A 118 -15.11 -35.64 -0.73
N GLU A 119 -14.11 -36.52 -0.82
CA GLU A 119 -12.70 -36.12 -0.83
C GLU A 119 -12.37 -35.18 -1.99
N ILE A 120 -12.82 -35.51 -3.22
CA ILE A 120 -12.64 -34.64 -4.40
C ILE A 120 -13.32 -33.29 -4.17
N SER A 121 -14.53 -33.27 -3.60
CA SER A 121 -15.23 -32.02 -3.31
C SER A 121 -14.48 -31.18 -2.28
N ASN A 122 -13.93 -31.79 -1.23
CA ASN A 122 -13.14 -31.10 -0.20
C ASN A 122 -11.83 -30.55 -0.77
N ILE A 123 -11.16 -31.30 -1.64
CA ILE A 123 -9.93 -30.85 -2.31
C ILE A 123 -10.25 -29.70 -3.28
N LYS A 124 -11.31 -29.82 -4.10
CA LYS A 124 -11.75 -28.72 -4.98
C LYS A 124 -12.10 -27.45 -4.18
N MET A 125 -12.77 -27.60 -3.03
CA MET A 125 -13.03 -26.47 -2.12
C MET A 125 -11.74 -25.86 -1.56
N SER A 126 -10.81 -26.70 -1.09
CA SER A 126 -9.52 -26.24 -0.57
C SER A 126 -8.72 -25.49 -1.63
N ILE A 127 -8.68 -25.98 -2.86
CA ILE A 127 -8.04 -25.30 -4.00
C ILE A 127 -8.73 -23.97 -4.27
N SER A 128 -10.06 -23.92 -4.28
CA SER A 128 -10.80 -22.67 -4.50
C SER A 128 -10.55 -21.63 -3.39
N SER A 129 -10.34 -22.09 -2.15
CA SER A 129 -10.09 -21.22 -1.00
C SER A 129 -8.73 -20.53 -1.03
N LEU A 130 -7.75 -21.09 -1.77
CA LEU A 130 -6.44 -20.47 -1.98
C LEU A 130 -6.53 -19.20 -2.85
N GLY A 131 -7.67 -18.98 -3.51
CA GLY A 131 -7.89 -17.84 -4.38
C GLY A 131 -7.09 -17.93 -5.68
N VAL A 132 -6.98 -16.79 -6.37
CA VAL A 132 -6.24 -16.71 -7.62
C VAL A 132 -4.75 -16.64 -7.31
N VAL A 133 -3.99 -17.63 -7.75
CA VAL A 133 -2.53 -17.65 -7.59
C VAL A 133 -1.92 -16.56 -8.47
N ASN A 134 -1.31 -15.56 -7.85
CA ASN A 134 -0.57 -14.52 -8.57
C ASN A 134 0.80 -15.05 -8.99
N VAL A 135 0.87 -15.61 -10.21
CA VAL A 135 2.12 -16.07 -10.82
C VAL A 135 3.15 -14.94 -11.04
N GLY A 136 2.72 -13.68 -11.12
CA GLY A 136 3.62 -12.52 -11.23
C GLY A 136 4.30 -12.11 -9.92
N ALA A 137 3.86 -12.63 -8.78
CA ALA A 137 4.39 -12.25 -7.46
C ALA A 137 5.88 -12.60 -7.29
N ILE A 138 6.37 -13.61 -8.01
CA ILE A 138 7.79 -14.01 -7.95
C ILE A 138 8.69 -12.95 -8.59
N GLU A 139 8.27 -12.41 -9.73
CA GLU A 139 8.99 -11.33 -10.43
C GLU A 139 8.92 -10.03 -9.61
N GLU A 140 7.71 -9.69 -9.14
CA GLU A 140 7.47 -8.49 -8.34
C GLU A 140 8.26 -8.49 -7.03
N TYR A 141 8.37 -9.64 -6.36
CA TYR A 141 9.22 -9.78 -5.18
C TYR A 141 10.70 -9.52 -5.47
N LYS A 142 11.22 -9.98 -6.62
CA LYS A 142 12.60 -9.71 -7.01
C LYS A 142 12.82 -8.22 -7.25
N GLU A 143 11.95 -7.58 -8.02
CA GLU A 143 12.04 -6.14 -8.31
C GLU A 143 11.96 -5.29 -7.03
N ILE A 144 11.01 -5.59 -6.14
CA ILE A 144 10.86 -4.90 -4.85
C ILE A 144 12.08 -5.16 -3.97
N GLY A 145 12.61 -6.37 -3.95
CA GLY A 145 13.81 -6.73 -3.18
C GLY A 145 15.05 -5.96 -3.65
N GLU A 146 15.26 -5.85 -4.96
CA GLU A 146 16.35 -5.05 -5.54
C GLU A 146 16.21 -3.57 -5.17
N LYS A 147 15.01 -3.01 -5.31
CA LYS A 147 14.72 -1.63 -4.92
C LYS A 147 14.93 -1.40 -3.43
N PHE A 148 14.51 -2.33 -2.58
CA PHE A 148 14.72 -2.26 -1.14
C PHE A 148 16.21 -2.24 -0.80
N ASN A 149 17.00 -3.15 -1.37
CA ASN A 149 18.44 -3.21 -1.14
C ASN A 149 19.14 -1.93 -1.58
N PHE A 150 18.77 -1.38 -2.73
CA PHE A 150 19.29 -0.11 -3.22
C PHE A 150 18.95 1.07 -2.28
N MET A 151 17.68 1.21 -1.89
CA MET A 151 17.25 2.28 -0.99
C MET A 151 17.85 2.13 0.42
N ASN A 152 18.01 0.90 0.91
CA ASN A 152 18.66 0.67 2.20
C ASN A 152 20.15 1.03 2.16
N GLY A 153 20.85 0.72 1.07
CA GLY A 153 22.23 1.18 0.88
C GLY A 153 22.35 2.70 0.90
N GLN A 154 21.50 3.40 0.15
CA GLN A 154 21.46 4.88 0.16
C GLN A 154 21.18 5.45 1.56
N LYS A 155 20.27 4.82 2.31
CA LYS A 155 19.96 5.23 3.69
C LYS A 155 21.18 5.09 4.60
N GLU A 156 21.90 3.96 4.52
CA GLU A 156 23.10 3.73 5.33
C GLU A 156 24.19 4.75 5.01
N ASP A 157 24.41 5.06 3.73
CA ASP A 157 25.38 6.07 3.33
C ASP A 157 25.00 7.47 3.83
N LEU A 158 23.71 7.82 3.80
CA LEU A 158 23.22 9.10 4.33
C LEU A 158 23.39 9.20 5.86
N ILE A 159 23.19 8.10 6.58
CA ILE A 159 23.43 8.03 8.02
C ILE A 159 24.91 8.24 8.32
N LYS A 160 25.81 7.57 7.60
CA LYS A 160 27.26 7.76 7.75
C LYS A 160 27.68 9.21 7.47
N ALA A 161 27.21 9.80 6.37
CA ALA A 161 27.52 11.18 6.03
C ALA A 161 27.02 12.17 7.09
N LYS A 162 25.83 11.94 7.67
CA LYS A 162 25.31 12.73 8.78
C LYS A 162 26.22 12.64 9.99
N ASP A 163 26.64 11.43 10.37
CA ASP A 163 27.48 11.21 11.56
C ASP A 163 28.87 11.83 11.37
N GLU A 164 29.45 11.74 10.16
CA GLU A 164 30.68 12.45 9.80
C GLU A 164 30.56 13.97 9.94
N LEU A 165 29.47 14.56 9.43
CA LEU A 165 29.22 16.00 9.57
C LEU A 165 29.04 16.41 11.03
N MET A 166 28.34 15.60 11.83
CA MET A 166 28.17 15.86 13.27
C MET A 166 29.52 15.82 14.02
N ASN A 167 30.42 14.92 13.65
CA ASN A 167 31.77 14.87 14.21
C ASN A 167 32.58 16.12 13.85
N VAL A 168 32.54 16.55 12.58
CA VAL A 168 33.20 17.78 12.13
C VAL A 168 32.67 19.01 12.87
N ILE A 169 31.35 19.10 13.06
CA ILE A 169 30.74 20.18 13.85
C ILE A 169 31.24 20.13 15.30
N GLY A 170 31.31 18.93 15.90
CA GLY A 170 31.85 18.74 17.24
C GLY A 170 33.30 19.23 17.37
N GLU A 171 34.17 18.80 16.46
CA GLU A 171 35.58 19.22 16.45
C GLU A 171 35.74 20.74 16.24
N MET A 172 34.93 21.32 15.34
CA MET A 172 34.98 22.76 15.08
C MET A 172 34.48 23.55 16.28
N THR A 173 33.42 23.07 16.95
CA THR A 173 32.88 23.69 18.16
C THR A 173 33.91 23.70 19.27
N GLU A 174 34.62 22.59 19.48
CA GLU A 174 35.67 22.52 20.51
C GLU A 174 36.82 23.49 20.21
N LYS A 175 37.27 23.56 18.94
CA LYS A 175 38.28 24.55 18.53
C LYS A 175 37.80 25.98 18.74
N MET A 176 36.53 26.28 18.44
CA MET A 176 35.95 27.60 18.69
C MET A 176 35.97 27.95 20.18
N LYS A 177 35.65 27.01 21.07
CA LYS A 177 35.70 27.21 22.53
C LYS A 177 37.10 27.55 23.01
N VAL A 178 38.11 26.79 22.56
CA VAL A 178 39.51 27.03 22.91
C VAL A 178 39.93 28.44 22.47
N VAL A 179 39.70 28.78 21.19
CA VAL A 179 40.07 30.10 20.64
C VAL A 179 39.31 31.22 21.34
N PHE A 180 38.03 31.04 21.65
CA PHE A 180 37.25 32.03 22.40
C PHE A 180 37.86 32.25 23.78
N ASN A 181 38.14 31.18 24.52
CA ASN A 181 38.62 31.29 25.89
C ASN A 181 40.01 31.94 25.97
N GLU A 182 40.91 31.58 25.05
CA GLU A 182 42.23 32.23 24.91
C GLU A 182 42.10 33.74 24.64
N ASN A 183 41.29 34.12 23.65
CA ASN A 183 41.07 35.53 23.31
C ASN A 183 40.32 36.28 24.40
N PHE A 184 39.38 35.64 25.10
CA PHE A 184 38.63 36.24 26.20
C PHE A 184 39.54 36.54 27.38
N HIS A 185 40.43 35.61 27.76
CA HIS A 185 41.43 35.84 28.80
C HIS A 185 42.42 36.94 28.43
N MET A 186 42.86 36.98 27.17
CA MET A 186 43.71 38.04 26.65
C MET A 186 43.00 39.40 26.71
N LEU A 187 41.76 39.49 26.20
CA LEU A 187 40.96 40.70 26.22
C LEU A 187 40.72 41.19 27.66
N ARG A 188 40.39 40.29 28.58
CA ARG A 188 40.18 40.59 30.01
C ARG A 188 41.42 41.25 30.64
N THR A 189 42.60 40.74 30.34
CA THR A 189 43.87 41.28 30.84
C THR A 189 44.15 42.67 30.24
N ILE A 190 44.07 42.80 28.91
CA ILE A 190 44.30 44.06 28.20
C ILE A 190 43.28 45.12 28.60
N PHE A 191 42.03 44.72 28.84
CA PHE A 191 40.97 45.62 29.29
C PHE A 191 41.27 46.19 30.67
N ASN A 192 41.68 45.37 31.63
CA ASN A 192 42.06 45.85 32.95
C ASN A 192 43.25 46.82 32.90
N GLU A 193 44.28 46.51 32.11
CA GLU A 193 45.44 47.39 31.90
C GLU A 193 45.04 48.73 31.26
N THR A 194 44.25 48.67 30.19
CA THR A 194 43.77 49.84 29.46
C THR A 194 42.86 50.71 30.33
N PHE A 195 42.00 50.10 31.13
CA PHE A 195 41.14 50.81 32.08
C PHE A 195 41.99 51.55 33.12
N ASN A 196 42.98 50.88 33.73
CA ASN A 196 43.86 51.49 34.72
C ASN A 196 44.67 52.66 34.12
N GLU A 197 45.17 52.51 32.88
CA GLU A 197 45.87 53.57 32.14
C GLU A 197 44.98 54.80 31.92
N LEU A 198 43.73 54.59 31.47
CA LEU A 198 42.79 55.67 31.14
C LEU A 198 42.24 56.40 32.38
N PHE A 199 41.95 55.66 33.46
CA PHE A 199 41.44 56.23 34.72
C PHE A 199 42.55 56.68 35.68
N LYS A 200 43.84 56.43 35.35
CA LYS A 200 45.01 56.66 36.21
C LYS A 200 44.85 55.97 37.58
N GLY A 201 44.34 54.73 37.56
CA GLY A 201 43.94 53.95 38.73
C GLY A 201 42.64 53.16 38.51
N GLY A 202 42.29 52.31 39.47
CA GLY A 202 41.10 51.45 39.39
C GLY A 202 41.36 50.10 38.71
N SER A 203 40.31 49.31 38.56
CA SER A 203 40.37 47.98 37.94
C SER A 203 39.09 47.66 37.20
N ALA A 204 39.19 46.87 36.15
CA ALA A 204 38.03 46.41 35.38
C ALA A 204 38.15 44.93 35.08
N ASP A 205 37.00 44.27 34.97
CA ASP A 205 36.93 42.84 34.82
C ASP A 205 35.79 42.39 33.90
N LEU A 206 36.05 41.34 33.14
CA LEU A 206 35.07 40.69 32.26
C LEU A 206 34.72 39.32 32.84
N ILE A 207 33.43 39.09 33.08
CA ILE A 207 32.92 37.85 33.65
C ILE A 207 32.03 37.18 32.61
N LEU A 208 32.37 35.95 32.25
CA LEU A 208 31.55 35.12 31.38
C LEU A 208 30.51 34.38 32.24
N THR A 209 29.23 34.62 31.94
CA THR A 209 28.09 33.96 32.60
C THR A 209 27.44 33.00 31.61
N GLY A 210 27.82 31.72 31.67
CA GLY A 210 27.28 30.65 30.81
C GLY A 210 28.36 29.89 30.05
N ASP A 211 27.97 29.28 28.94
CA ASP A 211 28.85 28.56 28.01
C ASP A 211 29.64 29.52 27.12
N GLU A 212 30.84 29.15 26.67
CA GLU A 212 31.74 30.04 25.91
C GLU A 212 31.12 30.60 24.62
N LEU A 213 30.21 29.85 23.98
CA LEU A 213 29.63 30.23 22.68
C LEU A 213 28.25 30.90 22.78
N THR A 214 27.57 30.76 23.91
CA THR A 214 26.18 31.23 24.08
C THR A 214 25.96 32.06 25.36
N GLY A 215 26.97 32.14 26.21
CA GLY A 215 26.95 32.86 27.47
C GLY A 215 26.96 34.38 27.27
N ASN A 216 26.54 35.06 28.32
CA ASN A 216 26.59 36.52 28.38
C ASN A 216 27.93 36.98 28.97
N ILE A 217 28.39 38.16 28.55
CA ILE A 217 29.59 38.79 29.11
C ILE A 217 29.16 39.97 29.99
N ASP A 218 29.39 39.84 31.29
CA ASP A 218 29.17 40.89 32.26
C ASP A 218 30.43 41.73 32.42
N ILE A 219 30.25 43.06 32.40
CA ILE A 219 31.33 44.03 32.53
C ILE A 219 31.25 44.67 33.91
N ASN A 220 32.23 44.39 34.76
CA ASN A 220 32.34 44.97 36.08
C ASN A 220 33.53 45.91 36.15
N VAL A 221 33.30 47.12 36.67
CA VAL A 221 34.32 48.16 36.73
C VAL A 221 34.41 48.73 38.13
N GLN A 222 35.62 49.11 38.50
CA GLN A 222 35.95 49.76 39.76
C GLN A 222 36.80 51.00 39.48
N PRO A 223 36.15 52.17 39.29
CA PRO A 223 36.84 53.44 39.22
C PRO A 223 37.63 53.75 40.51
N PRO A 224 38.68 54.58 40.46
CA PRO A 224 39.48 54.92 41.63
C PRO A 224 38.61 55.53 42.75
N GLY A 225 38.69 54.95 43.94
CA GLY A 225 37.92 55.39 45.11
C GLY A 225 36.46 54.90 45.17
N LYS A 226 36.00 54.09 44.23
CA LYS A 226 34.65 53.48 44.21
C LYS A 226 34.70 51.96 44.42
N LYS A 227 33.53 51.38 44.71
CA LYS A 227 33.34 49.92 44.79
C LYS A 227 33.15 49.34 43.38
N LEU A 228 33.48 48.06 43.22
CA LEU A 228 33.18 47.28 42.01
C LEU A 228 31.66 47.25 41.80
N GLN A 229 31.20 47.66 40.61
CA GLN A 229 29.80 47.52 40.20
C GLN A 229 29.71 47.24 38.70
N ASN A 230 28.54 46.76 38.26
CA ASN A 230 28.27 46.54 36.85
C ASN A 230 28.27 47.87 36.07
N ILE A 231 28.78 47.88 34.85
CA ILE A 231 28.87 49.07 33.99
C ILE A 231 27.53 49.79 33.81
N ASN A 232 26.41 49.08 33.89
CA ASN A 232 25.07 49.67 33.75
C ASN A 232 24.64 50.52 34.94
N LEU A 233 25.28 50.35 36.10
CA LEU A 233 25.00 51.10 37.34
C LEU A 233 25.91 52.33 37.51
N MET A 234 26.85 52.54 36.59
CA MET A 234 27.79 53.67 36.61
C MET A 234 27.13 55.01 36.25
N SER A 235 27.75 56.11 36.66
CA SER A 235 27.36 57.45 36.20
C SER A 235 27.58 57.60 34.68
N GLY A 236 26.85 58.50 34.02
CA GLY A 236 26.88 58.64 32.56
C GLY A 236 28.29 58.82 31.98
N GLY A 237 29.10 59.70 32.57
CA GLY A 237 30.49 59.93 32.13
C GLY A 237 31.41 58.73 32.39
N GLU A 238 31.29 58.08 33.56
CA GLU A 238 32.08 56.89 33.88
C GLU A 238 31.71 55.69 33.02
N LYS A 239 30.42 55.54 32.69
CA LYS A 239 29.92 54.50 31.79
C LYS A 239 30.52 54.66 30.39
N VAL A 240 30.52 55.88 29.86
CA VAL A 240 31.11 56.18 28.55
C VAL A 240 32.62 55.95 28.56
N LEU A 241 33.33 56.44 29.58
CA LEU A 241 34.78 56.25 29.67
C LEU A 241 35.17 54.76 29.83
N SER A 242 34.36 53.98 30.57
CA SER A 242 34.54 52.53 30.70
C SER A 242 34.31 51.80 29.37
N ALA A 243 33.31 52.21 28.59
CA ALA A 243 33.03 51.65 27.27
C ALA A 243 34.15 51.98 26.27
N ILE A 244 34.68 53.21 26.32
CA ILE A 244 35.84 53.65 25.54
C ILE A 244 37.08 52.81 25.89
N ALA A 245 37.32 52.53 27.18
CA ALA A 245 38.41 51.65 27.60
C ALA A 245 38.28 50.24 27.02
N LEU A 246 37.07 49.69 26.96
CA LEU A 246 36.82 48.38 26.35
C LEU A 246 37.06 48.41 24.83
N LEU A 247 36.60 49.45 24.15
CA LEU A 247 36.84 49.63 22.72
C LEU A 247 38.33 49.66 22.41
N PHE A 248 39.10 50.45 23.17
CA PHE A 248 40.55 50.51 22.99
C PHE A 248 41.27 49.21 23.35
N ALA A 249 40.77 48.45 24.33
CA ALA A 249 41.31 47.13 24.63
C ALA A 249 41.12 46.17 23.45
N ILE A 250 39.96 46.22 22.78
CA ILE A 250 39.70 45.45 21.55
C ILE A 250 40.65 45.89 20.43
N LEU A 251 40.85 47.20 20.25
CA LEU A 251 41.79 47.73 19.24
C LEU A 251 43.25 47.39 19.55
N LYS A 252 43.68 47.34 20.83
CA LYS A 252 45.01 46.85 21.24
C LYS A 252 45.17 45.38 20.89
N MET A 253 44.14 44.57 21.14
CA MET A 253 44.17 43.12 20.88
C MET A 253 44.18 42.82 19.37
N LYS A 254 43.44 43.59 18.58
CA LYS A 254 43.35 43.41 17.13
C LYS A 254 43.43 44.78 16.42
N PRO A 255 44.64 45.28 16.14
CA PRO A 255 44.82 46.60 15.56
C PRO A 255 44.20 46.70 14.18
N THR A 256 43.44 47.76 13.94
CA THR A 256 42.87 48.10 12.63
C THR A 256 43.69 49.22 11.98
N PRO A 257 43.81 49.26 10.64
CA PRO A 257 44.61 50.30 9.97
C PRO A 257 44.09 51.72 10.21
N PHE A 258 42.76 51.88 10.33
CA PHE A 258 42.12 53.15 10.68
C PHE A 258 40.92 52.91 11.60
N CYS A 259 40.52 53.96 12.33
CA CYS A 259 39.36 53.97 13.21
C CYS A 259 38.66 55.34 13.13
N ILE A 260 37.33 55.34 13.00
CA ILE A 260 36.51 56.56 12.95
C ILE A 260 35.69 56.63 14.24
N LEU A 261 35.80 57.73 14.97
CA LEU A 261 35.09 57.97 16.23
C LEU A 261 34.23 59.23 16.09
N ASP A 262 32.93 59.10 16.32
CA ASP A 262 31.97 60.20 16.15
C ASP A 262 31.35 60.61 17.48
N GLU A 263 31.75 61.77 18.00
CA GLU A 263 31.31 62.41 19.24
C GLU A 263 31.23 61.49 20.47
N ILE A 264 32.07 60.47 20.53
CA ILE A 264 32.00 59.44 21.58
C ILE A 264 32.34 59.99 22.98
N GLU A 265 33.03 61.13 23.05
CA GLU A 265 33.42 61.80 24.29
C GLU A 265 32.39 62.82 24.79
N ALA A 266 31.23 62.98 24.12
CA ALA A 266 30.28 64.06 24.42
C ALA A 266 29.80 64.09 25.88
N ALA A 267 29.73 62.92 26.54
CA ALA A 267 29.32 62.77 27.93
C ALA A 267 30.47 62.90 28.95
N LEU A 268 31.70 63.15 28.50
CA LEU A 268 32.87 63.31 29.36
C LEU A 268 33.01 64.77 29.85
N ASP A 269 33.54 64.91 31.06
CA ASP A 269 33.98 66.20 31.60
C ASP A 269 35.35 66.59 31.04
N ASP A 270 35.76 67.85 31.22
CA ASP A 270 36.99 68.37 30.61
C ASP A 270 38.26 67.61 31.05
N ALA A 271 38.28 67.12 32.29
CA ALA A 271 39.39 66.33 32.81
C ALA A 271 39.49 64.96 32.11
N ASN A 272 38.37 64.27 31.87
CA ASN A 272 38.39 62.98 31.19
C ASN A 272 38.52 63.12 29.66
N VAL A 273 38.06 64.22 29.06
CA VAL A 273 38.34 64.56 27.64
C VAL A 273 39.84 64.69 27.42
N ALA A 274 40.57 65.38 28.31
CA ALA A 274 42.02 65.51 28.20
C ALA A 274 42.73 64.15 28.29
N ARG A 275 42.28 63.25 29.19
CA ARG A 275 42.83 61.89 29.32
C ARG A 275 42.58 61.03 28.07
N TYR A 276 41.37 61.10 27.54
CA TYR A 276 40.99 60.44 26.29
C TYR A 276 41.87 60.91 25.12
N ALA A 277 42.09 62.23 25.02
CA ALA A 277 42.90 62.82 23.96
C ALA A 277 44.39 62.43 24.07
N GLU A 278 44.96 62.44 25.28
CA GLU A 278 46.33 61.95 25.56
C GLU A 278 46.47 60.48 25.15
N PHE A 279 45.47 59.66 25.47
CA PHE A 279 45.45 58.24 25.14
C PHE A 279 45.33 57.99 23.63
N LEU A 280 44.47 58.73 22.93
CA LEU A 280 44.35 58.67 21.46
C LEU A 280 45.68 58.99 20.77
N LYS A 281 46.38 60.04 21.23
CA LYS A 281 47.66 60.46 20.67
C LYS A 281 48.75 59.40 20.82
N LYS A 282 48.74 58.66 21.93
CA LYS A 282 49.67 57.53 22.12
C LYS A 282 49.39 56.38 21.15
N PHE A 283 48.13 56.16 20.79
CA PHE A 283 47.73 55.10 19.88
C PHE A 283 47.82 55.47 18.41
N SER A 284 47.82 56.77 18.10
CA SER A 284 47.93 57.24 16.72
C SER A 284 49.27 56.89 16.06
N GLU A 285 50.27 56.50 16.85
CA GLU A 285 51.54 55.95 16.33
C GLU A 285 51.36 54.68 15.49
N ASN A 286 50.33 53.87 15.79
CA ASN A 286 50.10 52.57 15.14
C ASN A 286 48.78 52.51 14.35
N ILE A 287 47.80 53.35 14.67
CA ILE A 287 46.45 53.34 14.09
C ILE A 287 46.08 54.74 13.63
N GLN A 288 45.54 54.89 12.41
CA GLN A 288 45.03 56.19 11.98
C GLN A 288 43.66 56.48 12.60
N PHE A 289 43.54 57.54 13.39
CA PHE A 289 42.26 57.98 13.95
C PHE A 289 41.66 59.14 13.18
N ILE A 290 40.37 59.05 12.87
CA ILE A 290 39.54 60.15 12.38
C ILE A 290 38.49 60.41 13.45
N VAL A 291 38.58 61.55 14.12
CA VAL A 291 37.68 61.89 15.23
C VAL A 291 36.80 63.07 14.82
N ILE A 292 35.49 62.88 14.89
CA ILE A 292 34.48 63.92 14.70
C ILE A 292 34.09 64.40 16.09
N THR A 293 34.32 65.68 16.37
CA THR A 293 34.12 66.24 17.71
C THR A 293 33.92 67.75 17.66
N HIS A 294 33.24 68.28 18.68
CA HIS A 294 33.17 69.70 19.00
C HIS A 294 33.93 70.05 20.30
N ARG A 295 34.63 69.07 20.91
CA ARG A 295 35.35 69.25 22.19
C ARG A 295 36.74 69.81 21.95
N LYS A 296 37.02 70.99 22.52
CA LYS A 296 38.32 71.68 22.41
C LYS A 296 39.49 70.81 22.84
N GLY A 297 39.38 70.10 23.97
CA GLY A 297 40.46 69.24 24.48
C GLY A 297 40.84 68.10 23.53
N THR A 298 39.88 67.53 22.80
CA THR A 298 40.16 66.52 21.76
C THR A 298 40.78 67.16 20.52
N MET A 299 40.26 68.31 20.07
CA MET A 299 40.78 69.05 18.91
C MET A 299 42.24 69.47 19.09
N GLU A 300 42.61 69.94 20.29
CA GLU A 300 43.97 70.39 20.62
C GLU A 300 45.02 69.28 20.54
N SER A 301 44.60 68.02 20.63
CA SER A 301 45.51 66.86 20.57
C SER A 301 45.63 66.25 19.17
N SER A 302 44.98 66.83 18.16
CA SER A 302 45.01 66.34 16.78
C SER A 302 46.18 66.93 15.97
N ASP A 303 46.69 66.16 15.02
CA ASP A 303 47.76 66.62 14.12
C ASP A 303 47.21 67.49 12.98
N VAL A 304 46.02 67.17 12.47
CA VAL A 304 45.34 67.89 11.39
C VAL A 304 43.87 68.05 11.73
N LEU A 305 43.35 69.27 11.58
CA LEU A 305 41.93 69.59 11.75
C LEU A 305 41.26 69.79 10.39
N TYR A 306 40.13 69.12 10.20
CA TYR A 306 39.22 69.35 9.08
C TYR A 306 37.95 70.02 9.60
N GLY A 307 37.69 71.25 9.16
CA GLY A 307 36.45 71.97 9.41
C GLY A 307 35.48 71.79 8.24
N VAL A 308 34.19 71.68 8.54
CA VAL A 308 33.13 71.74 7.52
C VAL A 308 32.40 73.07 7.67
N THR A 309 32.37 73.86 6.61
CA THR A 309 31.67 75.16 6.55
C THR A 309 30.61 75.13 5.46
N MET A 310 29.55 75.93 5.64
CA MET A 310 28.52 76.15 4.64
C MET A 310 28.56 77.63 4.21
N GLU A 311 29.41 77.93 3.22
CA GLU A 311 29.49 79.28 2.61
C GLU A 311 28.19 79.60 1.85
N GLU A 312 27.59 78.61 1.20
CA GLU A 312 26.30 78.69 0.54
C GLU A 312 25.28 77.78 1.22
N LYS A 313 24.01 78.20 1.25
CA LYS A 313 22.95 77.46 1.92
C LYS A 313 22.73 76.10 1.25
N GLY A 314 23.10 75.03 1.95
CA GLY A 314 22.94 73.65 1.48
C GLY A 314 24.16 73.06 0.75
N VAL A 315 25.28 73.79 0.66
CA VAL A 315 26.53 73.27 0.09
C VAL A 315 27.62 73.26 1.16
N SER A 316 28.00 72.06 1.60
CA SER A 316 29.10 71.86 2.55
C SER A 316 30.44 71.90 1.83
N LYS A 317 31.39 72.67 2.36
CA LYS A 317 32.77 72.78 1.88
C LYS A 317 33.73 72.43 3.01
N ILE A 318 34.76 71.66 2.69
CA ILE A 318 35.78 71.23 3.66
C ILE A 318 36.92 72.22 3.64
N VAL A 319 37.36 72.65 4.83
CA VAL A 319 38.57 73.44 5.06
C VAL A 319 39.50 72.64 5.96
N SER A 320 40.80 72.74 5.75
CA SER A 320 41.80 72.02 6.56
C SER A 320 42.80 72.98 7.19
N VAL A 321 43.20 72.69 8.42
CA VAL A 321 44.26 73.39 9.15
C VAL A 321 45.23 72.34 9.67
N ASP A 322 46.50 72.49 9.37
CA ASP A 322 47.57 71.65 9.92
C ASP A 322 48.02 72.23 11.26
N LEU A 323 48.02 71.41 12.30
CA LEU A 323 48.42 71.79 13.67
C LEU A 323 49.84 71.33 14.01
N THR A 324 50.54 70.65 13.09
CA THR A 324 51.93 70.25 13.32
C THR A 324 52.86 71.47 13.30
N THR A 325 53.23 71.95 14.49
CA THR A 325 54.31 72.92 14.72
C THR A 325 55.37 72.33 15.63
#